data_AF-A0A4Q3B8B1-F1
#
_entry.id   AF-A0A4Q3B8B1-F1
#
_cell.length_a   1.000
_cell.length_b   1.000
_cell.length_c   1.000
_cell.angle_alpha   90.00
_cell.angle_beta   90.00
_cell.angle_gamma   90.00
#
_symmetry.space_group_name_H-M   'P 1'
#
loop_
_entity.id
_entity.type
_entity.pdbx_description
1 polymer ?
#
loop_
_entity_poly.entity_id
_entity_poly.type
_entity_poly.pdbx_seq_one_letter_code
_entity_poly.pdbx_strand_id
1 'polypeptide(L)' 'DLKANTNFINLQSTWTESEEQIAAARRTYNSAVTDYNNAIMMFPGSMFAGMLNFQPVAVLATAEEERKNISAKDLFNS' A
#
# COMPACT_ATOMS: atom_id res chain seq x y z
N ASP A 1 23.65 -14.61 31.87
CA ASP A 1 22.40 -13.85 31.75
C ASP A 1 22.44 -12.55 30.96
N LEU A 2 23.32 -11.57 31.26
CA LEU A 2 23.27 -10.26 30.59
C LEU A 2 23.48 -10.29 29.05
N LYS A 3 24.24 -11.27 28.54
CA LYS A 3 24.56 -11.41 27.10
C LYS A 3 23.34 -11.82 26.25
N ALA A 4 22.39 -12.55 26.81
CA ALA A 4 21.19 -12.96 26.09
C ALA A 4 20.19 -11.80 25.93
N ASN A 5 20.10 -10.93 26.94
CA ASN A 5 19.20 -9.77 26.93
C ASN A 5 19.62 -8.75 25.85
N THR A 6 20.91 -8.41 25.77
CA THR A 6 21.42 -7.50 24.72
C THR A 6 21.22 -8.06 23.31
N ASN A 7 21.43 -9.36 23.10
CA ASN A 7 21.18 -9.98 21.79
C ASN A 7 19.69 -9.98 21.42
N PHE A 8 18.79 -10.20 22.39
CA PHE A 8 17.35 -10.15 22.17
C PHE A 8 16.86 -8.74 21.82
N ILE A 9 17.38 -7.71 22.51
CA ILE A 9 17.08 -6.30 22.20
C ILE A 9 17.58 -5.93 20.80
N ASN A 10 18.80 -6.33 20.44
CA ASN A 10 19.33 -6.08 19.08
C ASN A 10 18.46 -6.75 18.01
N LEU A 11 18.07 -8.01 18.23
CA LEU A 11 17.15 -8.70 17.33
C LEU A 11 15.83 -7.93 17.22
N GLN A 12 15.18 -7.56 18.33
CA GLN A 12 13.93 -6.81 18.30
C GLN A 12 14.07 -5.49 17.50
N SER A 13 15.19 -4.78 17.66
CA SER A 13 15.49 -3.58 16.86
C SER A 13 15.58 -3.89 15.37
N THR A 14 16.36 -4.91 14.98
CA THR A 14 16.52 -5.31 13.57
C THR A 14 15.19 -5.82 12.97
N TRP A 15 14.38 -6.53 13.75
CA TRP A 15 13.05 -6.97 13.33
C TRP A 15 12.12 -5.77 13.09
N THR A 16 12.11 -4.80 14.00
CA THR A 16 11.32 -3.56 13.86
C THR A 16 11.77 -2.78 12.63
N GLU A 17 13.08 -2.65 12.42
CA GLU A 17 13.65 -1.97 11.26
C GLU A 17 13.29 -2.71 9.95
N SER A 18 13.31 -4.05 9.94
CA SER A 18 12.90 -4.83 8.79
C SER A 18 11.40 -4.66 8.49
N GLU A 19 10.56 -4.61 9.51
CA GLU A 19 9.11 -4.38 9.36
C GLU A 19 8.84 -2.96 8.82
N GLU A 20 9.56 -1.96 9.31
CA GLU A 20 9.49 -0.59 8.80
C GLU A 20 9.91 -0.50 7.33
N GLN A 21 10.98 -1.20 6.93
CA GLN A 21 11.40 -1.27 5.52
C GLN A 21 10.34 -1.94 4.63
N ILE A 22 9.70 -3.01 5.10
CA ILE A 22 8.59 -3.67 4.37
C ILE A 22 7.41 -2.71 4.22
N ALA A 23 7.05 -1.98 5.28
CA ALA A 23 5.99 -0.99 5.25
C ALA A 23 6.32 0.16 4.29
N ALA A 24 7.56 0.65 4.29
CA ALA A 24 8.03 1.68 3.36
C ALA A 24 7.97 1.21 1.90
N ALA A 25 8.51 0.03 1.60
CA ALA A 25 8.47 -0.56 0.25
C ALA A 25 7.03 -0.70 -0.26
N ARG A 26 6.09 -1.09 0.61
CA ARG A 26 4.66 -1.18 0.25
C ARG A 26 4.08 0.20 -0.07
N ARG A 27 4.36 1.23 0.74
CA ARG A 27 3.91 2.60 0.46
C ARG A 27 4.45 3.10 -0.88
N THR A 28 5.72 2.87 -1.16
CA THR A 28 6.35 3.25 -2.44
C THR A 28 5.69 2.54 -3.62
N TYR A 29 5.41 1.24 -3.51
CA TYR A 29 4.68 0.50 -4.54
C TYR A 29 3.29 1.09 -4.78
N ASN A 30 2.53 1.34 -3.71
CA ASN A 30 1.18 1.89 -3.82
C ASN A 30 1.18 3.30 -4.45
N SER A 31 2.16 4.15 -4.10
CA SER A 31 2.35 5.45 -4.74
C SER A 31 2.63 5.31 -6.24
N ALA A 32 3.59 4.45 -6.60
CA ALA A 32 3.96 4.24 -8.00
C ALA A 32 2.79 3.70 -8.85
N VAL A 33 2.00 2.76 -8.30
CA VAL A 33 0.80 2.26 -8.95
C VAL A 33 -0.28 3.33 -9.07
N THR A 34 -0.46 4.15 -8.03
CA THR A 34 -1.41 5.27 -8.06
C THR A 34 -1.00 6.31 -9.10
N ASP A 35 0.28 6.65 -9.18
CA ASP A 35 0.82 7.57 -10.17
C ASP A 35 0.68 7.02 -11.59
N TYR A 36 0.94 5.73 -11.79
CA TYR A 36 0.70 5.04 -13.06
C TYR A 36 -0.78 5.10 -13.46
N ASN A 37 -1.67 4.71 -12.54
CA ASN A 37 -3.11 4.73 -12.73
C ASN A 37 -3.63 6.14 -13.03
N ASN A 38 -3.14 7.16 -12.33
CA ASN A 38 -3.47 8.55 -12.59
C ASN A 38 -2.97 9.00 -13.97
N ALA A 39 -1.74 8.62 -14.35
CA ALA A 39 -1.16 8.95 -15.64
C ALA A 39 -1.95 8.33 -16.81
N ILE A 40 -2.43 7.09 -16.67
CA ILE A 40 -3.26 6.45 -17.71
C ILE A 40 -4.73 6.93 -17.68
N MET A 41 -5.24 7.44 -16.56
CA MET A 41 -6.62 7.94 -16.47
C MET A 41 -6.76 9.42 -16.83
N MET A 42 -5.71 10.22 -16.65
CA MET A 42 -5.70 11.64 -17.02
C MET A 42 -5.40 11.85 -18.50
N PHE A 43 -5.95 12.92 -19.07
CA PHE A 43 -5.63 13.36 -20.42
C PHE A 43 -4.17 13.87 -20.49
N PRO A 44 -3.36 13.49 -21.49
CA PRO A 44 -3.67 12.70 -22.69
C PRO A 44 -3.47 11.18 -22.56
N GLY A 45 -3.00 10.70 -21.40
CA GLY A 45 -2.68 9.30 -21.17
C GLY A 45 -3.86 8.35 -21.36
N SER A 46 -5.09 8.78 -21.07
CA SER A 46 -6.31 7.97 -21.33
C SER A 46 -6.59 7.67 -22.79
N MET A 47 -6.17 8.56 -23.72
CA MET A 47 -6.30 8.31 -25.15
C MET A 47 -5.29 7.27 -25.62
N PHE A 48 -4.04 7.36 -25.14
CA PHE A 48 -3.01 6.37 -25.46
C PHE A 48 -3.23 5.05 -24.74
N ALA A 49 -3.79 5.05 -23.53
CA ALA A 49 -4.12 3.84 -22.77
C ALA A 49 -5.18 3.00 -23.49
N GLY A 50 -6.20 3.63 -24.07
CA GLY A 50 -7.18 2.94 -24.92
C GLY A 50 -6.60 2.42 -26.23
N MET A 51 -5.65 3.15 -26.85
CA MET A 51 -5.01 2.72 -28.10
C MET A 51 -3.95 1.62 -27.90
N LEU A 52 -3.25 1.62 -26.77
CA LEU A 52 -2.17 0.68 -26.45
C LEU A 52 -2.59 -0.42 -25.45
N ASN A 53 -3.88 -0.45 -25.09
CA ASN A 53 -4.49 -1.43 -24.20
C ASN A 53 -3.87 -1.47 -22.79
N PHE A 54 -3.35 -0.34 -22.29
CA PHE A 54 -2.83 -0.24 -20.93
C PHE A 54 -3.97 -0.30 -19.92
N GLN A 55 -3.91 -1.29 -19.03
CA GLN A 55 -4.91 -1.50 -17.98
C GLN A 55 -4.38 -0.98 -16.63
N PRO A 56 -5.26 -0.45 -15.77
CA PRO A 56 -4.87 -0.06 -14.42
C PRO A 56 -4.33 -1.25 -13.63
N VAL A 57 -3.28 -1.00 -12.85
CA VAL A 57 -2.65 -2.00 -11.98
C VAL A 57 -3.24 -1.86 -10.57
N ALA A 58 -3.47 -2.98 -9.89
CA ALA A 58 -3.96 -2.97 -8.52
C ALA A 58 -2.85 -2.59 -7.52
N VAL A 59 -3.16 -1.72 -6.56
CA VAL A 59 -2.27 -1.42 -5.44
C VAL A 59 -2.13 -2.65 -4.53
N LEU A 60 -1.01 -2.76 -3.82
CA LEU A 60 -0.85 -3.77 -2.77
C LEU A 60 -1.64 -3.30 -1.54
N ALA A 61 -2.91 -3.70 -1.50
CA ALA A 61 -3.80 -3.42 -0.37
C ALA A 61 -3.22 -4.03 0.92
N THR A 62 -3.13 -3.22 1.98
CA THR A 62 -3.00 -3.76 3.33
C THR A 62 -4.34 -4.32 3.75
N ALA A 63 -4.37 -5.42 4.51
CA ALA A 63 -5.60 -5.99 5.08
C ALA A 63 -6.37 -5.00 6.00
N GLU A 64 -5.85 -3.79 6.23
CA GLU A 64 -6.52 -2.71 6.96
C GLU A 64 -7.50 -1.89 6.11
N GLU A 65 -7.34 -1.83 4.78
CA GLU A 65 -8.26 -1.05 3.93
C GLU A 65 -9.63 -1.75 3.72
N GLU A 66 -9.73 -3.05 3.98
CA GLU A 66 -11.04 -3.72 4.02
C GLU A 66 -11.91 -3.30 5.22
N ARG A 67 -11.38 -2.56 6.21
CA ARG A 67 -12.16 -2.17 7.40
C ARG A 67 -13.01 -0.90 7.24
N LYS A 68 -12.99 -0.17 6.10
CA LYS A 68 -13.65 1.15 6.03
C LYS A 68 -14.41 1.49 4.76
N ASN A 69 -14.99 0.50 4.07
CA ASN A 69 -16.17 0.75 3.24
C ASN A 69 -17.44 0.23 3.92
N ILE A 70 -17.65 0.54 5.20
CA ILE A 70 -19.02 0.66 5.70
C ILE A 70 -19.56 2.00 5.18
N SER A 71 -20.35 1.93 4.11
CA SER A 71 -21.03 3.09 3.55
C SER A 71 -21.93 3.69 4.62
N ALA A 72 -21.76 4.97 4.93
CA ALA A 72 -22.63 5.68 5.88
C ALA A 72 -24.12 5.59 5.46
N LYS A 73 -24.39 5.32 4.17
CA LYS A 73 -25.74 5.08 3.64
C LYS A 73 -26.42 3.86 4.27
N ASP A 74 -25.64 2.86 4.70
CA ASP A 74 -26.14 1.65 5.36
C ASP A 74 -26.45 1.88 6.85
N LEU A 75 -25.85 2.90 7.46
CA LEU A 75 -26.08 3.28 8.86
C LEU A 75 -27.31 4.19 9.05
N PHE A 76 -27.73 4.91 8.02
CA PHE A 76 -28.83 5.89 8.09
C PHE A 76 -30.17 5.38 7.55
N ASN A 77 -30.27 4.10 7.17
CA ASN A 77 -31.50 3.51 6.64
C ASN A 77 -32.13 2.46 7.58
N SER A 78 -31.96 2.63 8.90
CA SER A 78 -32.66 1.87 9.95
C SER A 78 -33.71 2.74 10.64
#